data_AF-A0A3M6C058-F1
#
_entry.id   AF-A0A3M6C058-F1
#
_cell.length_a   1.000
_cell.length_b   1.000
_cell.length_c   1.000
_cell.angle_alpha   90.00
_cell.angle_beta   90.00
_cell.angle_gamma   90.00
#
_symmetry.space_group_name_H-M   'P 1'
#
loop_
_entity.id
_entity.type
_entity.pdbx_description
1 polymer ?
#
loop_
_entity_poly.entity_id
_entity_poly.type
_entity_poly.pdbx_seq_one_letter_code
_entity_poly.pdbx_strand_id
1 'polypeptide(L)'
;MLIKQIERQYGFDKPLHERLWLMLKSYARLDFGSSFFRGATVTDLILQKLPVSISLGLWATLLTYLVSIPLGIRKAVKHGSQFDIWSSTAIIIGYATPAFLFAMLLVVVFCGGTSLNWFPVRGLVSDNFEQLSTLGKVADYFWHLVLPVSALVIGGFATLTLLTKHSFLNEITRQYVTTARAKGMSERRVLYGHVFRNAMLLVVSGIPQAFISVFFAGSLLIEVIFSLDGLGRMSYEAAVSRDYPVVFGSLFIFTVFGLLIKLIGDVCYTLVDPRIDFSARNA
;
A
#
# COMPACT_ATOMS: atom_id res chain seq x y z
N MET A 1 -21.01 -28.80 25.39
CA MET A 1 -21.53 -28.78 24.00
C MET A 1 -20.58 -28.04 23.06
N LEU A 2 -20.14 -26.84 23.43
CA LEU A 2 -19.19 -26.02 22.65
C LEU A 2 -17.83 -26.70 22.38
N ILE A 3 -17.22 -27.35 23.37
CA ILE A 3 -15.92 -28.04 23.21
C ILE A 3 -15.99 -29.11 22.11
N LYS A 4 -17.04 -29.94 22.08
CA LYS A 4 -17.24 -30.97 21.05
C LYS A 4 -17.48 -30.37 19.65
N GLN A 5 -18.11 -29.20 19.57
CA GLN A 5 -18.28 -28.48 18.31
C GLN A 5 -16.93 -27.95 17.80
N ILE A 6 -16.12 -27.39 18.69
CA ILE A 6 -14.76 -26.92 18.39
C ILE A 6 -13.86 -28.09 17.98
N GLU A 7 -13.91 -29.22 18.69
CA GLU A 7 -13.16 -30.44 18.34
C GLU A 7 -13.46 -30.91 16.92
N ARG A 8 -14.74 -30.97 16.54
CA ARG A 8 -15.16 -31.33 15.18
C ARG A 8 -14.79 -30.27 14.15
N GLN A 9 -14.94 -28.98 14.47
CA GLN A 9 -14.62 -27.88 13.56
C GLN A 9 -13.12 -27.86 13.22
N TYR A 10 -12.25 -28.15 14.19
CA TYR A 10 -10.82 -28.29 13.93
C TYR A 10 -10.41 -29.66 13.39
N GLY A 11 -11.29 -30.66 13.39
CA GLY A 11 -10.93 -32.03 13.06
C GLY A 11 -9.99 -32.66 14.07
N PHE A 12 -10.04 -32.24 15.34
CA PHE A 12 -9.28 -32.85 16.44
C PHE A 12 -9.76 -34.27 16.77
N ASP A 13 -10.94 -34.65 16.26
CA ASP A 13 -11.46 -36.02 16.29
C ASP A 13 -10.82 -36.94 15.23
N LYS A 14 -9.94 -36.40 14.36
CA LYS A 14 -9.35 -37.13 13.22
C LYS A 14 -7.81 -37.23 13.32
N PRO A 15 -7.20 -38.23 12.66
CA PRO A 15 -5.75 -38.28 12.49
C PRO A 15 -5.18 -37.01 11.84
N LEU A 16 -3.94 -36.66 12.18
CA LEU A 16 -3.27 -35.43 11.72
C LEU A 16 -3.27 -35.27 10.19
N HIS A 17 -3.06 -36.35 9.45
CA HIS A 17 -3.01 -36.32 7.97
C HIS A 17 -4.38 -36.06 7.34
N GLU A 18 -5.45 -36.65 7.88
CA GLU A 18 -6.82 -36.38 7.45
C GLU A 18 -7.20 -34.93 7.70
N ARG A 19 -6.85 -34.42 8.88
CA ARG A 19 -7.08 -33.03 9.27
C ARG A 19 -6.38 -32.06 8.32
N LEU A 20 -5.12 -32.31 7.99
CA LEU A 20 -4.37 -31.50 7.04
C LEU A 20 -5.01 -31.52 5.64
N TRP A 21 -5.40 -32.70 5.16
CA TRP A 21 -6.06 -32.83 3.86
C TRP A 21 -7.40 -32.09 3.80
N LEU A 22 -8.21 -32.20 4.84
CA LEU A 22 -9.48 -31.46 4.96
C LEU A 22 -9.24 -29.96 4.97
N MET A 23 -8.25 -29.48 5.74
CA MET A 23 -7.88 -28.06 5.77
C MET A 23 -7.48 -27.56 4.38
N LEU A 24 -6.60 -28.28 3.67
CA LEU A 24 -6.17 -27.92 2.31
C LEU A 24 -7.35 -27.89 1.34
N LYS A 25 -8.25 -28.87 1.41
CA LYS A 25 -9.46 -28.94 0.58
C LYS A 25 -10.41 -27.78 0.85
N SER A 26 -10.61 -27.41 2.11
CA SER A 26 -11.45 -26.26 2.49
C SER A 26 -10.83 -24.94 2.03
N TYR A 27 -9.51 -24.77 2.23
CA TYR A 27 -8.80 -23.55 1.83
C TYR A 27 -8.78 -23.39 0.30
N ALA A 28 -8.64 -24.49 -0.45
CA ALA A 28 -8.75 -24.48 -1.91
C ALA A 28 -10.15 -24.05 -2.41
N ARG A 29 -11.18 -24.17 -1.57
CA ARG A 29 -12.55 -23.71 -1.84
C ARG A 29 -12.86 -22.35 -1.20
N LEU A 30 -11.85 -21.67 -0.63
CA LEU A 30 -11.99 -20.43 0.13
C LEU A 30 -12.97 -20.56 1.31
N ASP A 31 -13.04 -21.74 1.90
CA ASP A 31 -13.77 -22.00 3.14
C ASP A 31 -12.78 -22.07 4.29
N PHE A 32 -12.76 -21.03 5.11
CA PHE A 32 -11.91 -20.94 6.31
C PHE A 32 -12.71 -21.23 7.61
N GLY A 33 -13.97 -21.65 7.48
CA GLY A 33 -14.88 -21.85 8.60
C GLY A 33 -15.50 -20.56 9.13
N SER A 34 -15.97 -20.63 10.37
CA SER A 34 -16.68 -19.52 11.05
C SER A 34 -15.84 -18.93 12.19
N SER A 35 -15.98 -17.62 12.38
CA SER A 35 -15.42 -16.90 13.52
C SER A 35 -16.12 -17.35 14.82
N PHE A 36 -15.34 -17.56 15.88
CA PHE A 36 -15.89 -17.90 17.19
C PHE A 36 -16.52 -16.72 17.92
N PHE A 37 -16.11 -15.50 17.57
CA PHE A 37 -16.53 -14.27 18.27
C PHE A 37 -17.52 -13.44 17.47
N ARG A 38 -17.52 -13.56 16.13
CA ARG A 38 -18.32 -12.71 15.23
C ARG A 38 -19.53 -13.41 14.63
N GLY A 39 -19.67 -14.72 14.83
CA GLY A 39 -20.84 -15.49 14.37
C GLY A 39 -21.05 -15.52 12.85
N ALA A 40 -20.05 -15.10 12.07
CA ALA A 40 -20.08 -15.02 10.62
C ALA A 40 -19.00 -15.93 10.01
N THR A 41 -19.17 -16.28 8.73
CA THR A 41 -18.11 -17.00 8.01
C THR A 41 -16.90 -16.07 7.84
N VAL A 42 -15.71 -16.65 7.91
CA VAL A 42 -14.46 -15.88 7.76
C VAL A 42 -14.37 -15.27 6.36
N THR A 43 -14.90 -15.94 5.34
CA THR A 43 -14.89 -15.46 3.96
C THR A 43 -15.76 -14.22 3.79
N ASP A 44 -16.95 -14.19 4.38
CA ASP A 44 -17.83 -13.00 4.36
C ASP A 44 -17.19 -11.82 5.10
N LEU A 45 -16.58 -12.10 6.25
CA LEU A 45 -15.83 -11.09 7.00
C LEU A 45 -14.70 -10.51 6.15
N ILE A 46 -13.91 -11.36 5.48
CA ILE A 46 -12.82 -10.89 4.63
C ILE A 46 -13.34 -10.03 3.48
N LEU A 47 -14.39 -10.47 2.77
CA LEU A 47 -14.97 -9.73 1.65
C LEU A 47 -15.52 -8.36 2.08
N GLN A 48 -16.07 -8.26 3.29
CA GLN A 48 -16.59 -6.99 3.81
C GLN A 48 -15.47 -5.99 4.16
N LYS A 49 -14.34 -6.47 4.68
CA LYS A 49 -13.24 -5.61 5.16
C LYS A 49 -12.19 -5.30 4.08
N LEU A 50 -12.08 -6.16 3.06
CA LEU A 50 -11.11 -6.02 1.96
C LEU A 50 -11.16 -4.64 1.24
N PRO A 51 -12.33 -4.06 0.92
CA PRO A 51 -12.41 -2.77 0.24
C PRO A 51 -11.74 -1.63 1.01
N VAL A 52 -11.81 -1.64 2.35
CA VAL A 52 -11.20 -0.62 3.20
C VAL A 52 -9.68 -0.64 3.06
N SER A 53 -9.06 -1.81 3.20
CA SER A 53 -7.61 -1.96 3.09
C SER A 53 -7.12 -1.69 1.67
N ILE A 54 -7.86 -2.14 0.63
CA ILE A 54 -7.53 -1.85 -0.77
C ILE A 54 -7.59 -0.34 -1.03
N SER A 55 -8.64 0.33 -0.54
CA SER A 55 -8.81 1.78 -0.65
C SER A 55 -7.61 2.53 -0.09
N LEU A 56 -7.19 2.21 1.14
CA LEU A 56 -6.03 2.82 1.78
C LEU A 56 -4.75 2.56 0.97
N GLY A 57 -4.51 1.30 0.60
CA GLY A 57 -3.34 0.91 -0.20
C GLY A 57 -3.28 1.64 -1.53
N LEU A 58 -4.42 1.73 -2.24
CA LEU A 58 -4.52 2.34 -3.56
C LEU A 58 -4.24 3.84 -3.48
N TRP A 59 -4.97 4.57 -2.63
CA TRP A 59 -4.82 6.01 -2.54
C TRP A 59 -3.46 6.44 -2.01
N ALA A 60 -2.92 5.73 -1.02
CA ALA A 60 -1.58 6.00 -0.52
C ALA A 60 -0.51 5.72 -1.58
N THR A 61 -0.62 4.64 -2.34
CA THR A 61 0.31 4.36 -3.45
C THR A 61 0.22 5.43 -4.52
N LEU A 62 -1.00 5.75 -5.00
CA LEU A 62 -1.21 6.76 -6.03
C LEU A 62 -0.68 8.13 -5.61
N LEU A 63 -1.01 8.60 -4.41
CA LEU A 63 -0.54 9.90 -3.92
C LEU A 63 0.98 9.92 -3.68
N THR A 64 1.55 8.82 -3.19
CA THR A 64 3.01 8.70 -3.04
C THR A 64 3.69 8.89 -4.39
N TYR A 65 3.22 8.22 -5.45
CA TYR A 65 3.77 8.38 -6.80
C TYR A 65 3.50 9.78 -7.38
N LEU A 66 2.28 10.30 -7.22
CA LEU A 66 1.88 11.61 -7.71
C LEU A 66 2.76 12.74 -7.14
N VAL A 67 3.15 12.64 -5.87
CA VAL A 67 3.97 13.67 -5.20
C VAL A 67 5.47 13.41 -5.38
N SER A 68 5.92 12.16 -5.22
CA SER A 68 7.35 11.82 -5.28
C SER A 68 7.94 11.93 -6.68
N ILE A 69 7.19 11.61 -7.74
CA ILE A 69 7.73 11.67 -9.11
C ILE A 69 8.08 13.11 -9.51
N PRO A 70 7.14 14.09 -9.46
CA PRO A 70 7.47 15.47 -9.81
C PRO A 70 8.56 16.06 -8.93
N LEU A 71 8.56 15.74 -7.63
CA LEU A 71 9.59 16.20 -6.71
C LEU A 71 10.95 15.61 -7.06
N GLY A 72 11.03 14.30 -7.33
CA GLY A 72 12.25 13.60 -7.71
C GLY A 72 12.83 14.13 -9.02
N ILE A 73 11.99 14.36 -10.03
CA ILE A 73 12.38 14.98 -11.30
C ILE A 73 12.92 16.38 -11.07
N ARG A 74 12.22 17.21 -10.29
CA ARG A 74 12.66 18.59 -10.01
C ARG A 74 13.99 18.62 -9.25
N LYS A 75 14.22 17.66 -8.35
CA LYS A 75 15.49 17.50 -7.63
C LYS A 75 16.63 17.03 -8.54
N ALA A 76 16.36 16.15 -9.51
CA ALA A 76 17.36 15.72 -10.49
C ALA A 76 17.77 16.87 -11.43
N VAL A 77 16.79 17.64 -11.94
CA VAL A 77 17.05 18.79 -12.83
C VAL A 77 17.80 19.91 -12.10
N LYS A 78 17.49 20.15 -10.83
CA LYS A 78 18.15 21.16 -10.00
C LYS A 78 19.17 20.56 -9.03
N HIS A 79 19.87 19.52 -9.45
CA HIS A 79 20.82 18.82 -8.59
C HIS A 79 21.91 19.76 -8.07
N GLY A 80 22.24 19.67 -6.78
CA GLY A 80 23.23 20.54 -6.13
C GLY A 80 22.71 21.94 -5.79
N SER A 81 21.48 22.30 -6.16
CA SER A 81 20.88 23.58 -5.76
C SER A 81 20.43 23.59 -4.29
N GLN A 82 20.20 24.78 -3.74
CA GLN A 82 19.60 24.96 -2.41
C GLN A 82 18.24 24.23 -2.28
N PHE A 83 17.46 24.18 -3.35
CA PHE A 83 16.21 23.41 -3.37
C PHE A 83 16.46 21.92 -3.17
N ASP A 84 17.48 21.35 -3.82
CA ASP A 84 17.84 19.94 -3.67
C ASP A 84 18.29 19.64 -2.23
N ILE A 85 19.09 20.52 -1.63
CA ILE A 85 19.58 20.37 -0.25
C ILE A 85 18.41 20.42 0.74
N TRP A 86 17.64 21.51 0.76
CA TRP A 86 16.54 21.69 1.71
C TRP A 86 15.45 20.64 1.57
N SER A 87 15.05 20.30 0.34
CA SER A 87 14.07 19.24 0.13
C SER A 87 14.61 17.87 0.56
N SER A 88 15.91 17.58 0.38
CA SER A 88 16.51 16.33 0.89
C SER A 88 16.46 16.27 2.40
N THR A 89 16.78 17.37 3.09
CA THR A 89 16.70 17.45 4.55
C THR A 89 15.27 17.19 5.03
N ALA A 90 14.27 17.85 4.43
CA ALA A 90 12.86 17.63 4.76
C ALA A 90 12.42 16.17 4.51
N ILE A 91 12.84 15.59 3.39
CA ILE A 91 12.59 14.19 3.06
C ILE A 91 13.19 13.24 4.11
N ILE A 92 14.44 13.48 4.53
CA ILE A 92 15.14 12.64 5.52
C ILE A 92 14.46 12.74 6.89
N ILE A 93 14.04 13.93 7.31
CA ILE A 93 13.29 14.12 8.57
C ILE A 93 11.96 13.37 8.51
N GLY A 94 11.23 13.48 7.41
CA GLY A 94 9.99 12.74 7.20
C GLY A 94 10.21 11.22 7.25
N TYR A 95 11.27 10.74 6.58
CA TYR A 95 11.63 9.31 6.58
C TYR A 95 12.06 8.78 7.94
N ALA A 96 12.74 9.60 8.74
CA ALA A 96 13.14 9.25 10.10
C ALA A 96 11.93 9.10 11.04
N THR A 97 10.75 9.62 10.65
CA THR A 97 9.52 9.52 11.42
C THR A 97 8.77 8.25 11.05
N PRO A 98 8.59 7.29 11.97
CA PRO A 98 7.72 6.14 11.75
C PRO A 98 6.30 6.58 11.38
N ALA A 99 5.71 5.96 10.35
CA ALA A 99 4.39 6.33 9.83
C ALA A 99 3.29 6.32 10.91
N PHE A 100 3.33 5.37 11.85
CA PHE A 100 2.36 5.29 12.94
C PHE A 100 2.53 6.41 13.99
N LEU A 101 3.77 6.86 14.26
CA LEU A 101 4.02 8.01 15.13
C LEU A 101 3.47 9.29 14.48
N PHE A 102 3.70 9.44 13.18
CA PHE A 102 3.13 10.55 12.42
C PHE A 102 1.60 10.51 12.39
N ALA A 103 1.00 9.34 12.24
CA ALA A 103 -0.45 9.16 12.34
C ALA A 103 -0.99 9.60 13.70
N MET A 104 -0.34 9.21 14.80
CA MET A 104 -0.73 9.66 16.15
C MET A 104 -0.60 11.18 16.29
N LEU A 105 0.46 11.79 15.75
CA LEU A 105 0.62 13.23 15.74
C LEU A 105 -0.51 13.91 14.96
N LEU A 106 -0.87 13.38 13.79
CA LEU A 106 -2.00 13.89 13.00
C LEU A 106 -3.31 13.84 13.79
N VAL A 107 -3.59 12.73 14.47
CA VAL A 107 -4.79 12.60 15.32
C VAL A 107 -4.78 13.64 16.45
N VAL A 108 -3.66 13.80 17.16
CA VAL A 108 -3.59 14.77 18.27
C VAL A 108 -3.84 16.21 17.78
N VAL A 109 -3.25 16.59 16.64
CA VAL A 109 -3.32 17.96 16.11
C VAL A 109 -4.68 18.26 15.45
N PHE A 110 -5.21 17.31 14.67
CA PHE A 110 -6.35 17.54 13.78
C PHE A 110 -7.68 16.92 14.24
N CYS A 111 -7.65 16.12 15.31
CA CYS A 111 -8.81 15.38 15.80
C CYS A 111 -9.07 15.51 17.31
N GLY A 112 -8.08 15.94 18.10
CA GLY A 112 -8.20 16.04 19.55
C GLY A 112 -8.96 17.31 19.95
N GLY A 113 -10.08 17.17 20.66
CA GLY A 113 -11.05 18.23 21.02
C GLY A 113 -10.52 19.56 21.60
N THR A 114 -9.28 19.63 22.05
CA THR A 114 -8.57 20.86 22.49
C THR A 114 -7.78 21.58 21.38
N SER A 115 -7.68 20.97 20.19
CA SER A 115 -6.93 21.44 19.01
C SER A 115 -7.88 21.69 17.80
N LEU A 116 -7.35 21.62 16.57
CA LEU A 116 -8.07 21.95 15.34
C LEU A 116 -8.92 20.75 14.92
N ASN A 117 -10.18 20.65 15.34
CA ASN A 117 -11.12 19.56 15.00
C ASN A 117 -11.56 19.59 13.52
N TRP A 118 -10.62 19.54 12.60
CA TRP A 118 -10.89 19.65 11.16
C TRP A 118 -11.27 18.31 10.55
N PHE A 119 -10.64 17.22 10.99
CA PHE A 119 -10.78 15.92 10.36
C PHE A 119 -11.44 14.90 11.29
N PRO A 120 -12.20 13.95 10.72
CA PRO A 120 -12.81 12.87 11.47
C PRO A 120 -11.73 11.91 12.00
N VAL A 121 -11.96 11.41 13.21
CA VAL A 121 -11.01 10.53 13.90
C VAL A 121 -11.16 9.08 13.47
N ARG A 122 -12.38 8.70 13.03
CA ARG A 122 -12.79 7.31 12.82
C ARG A 122 -13.69 7.16 11.61
N GLY A 123 -13.67 5.96 11.04
CA GLY A 123 -14.52 5.58 9.91
C GLY A 123 -13.98 6.07 8.56
N LEU A 124 -14.49 5.49 7.48
CA LEU A 124 -14.22 5.95 6.10
C LEU A 124 -15.26 6.93 5.57
N VAL A 125 -16.41 7.02 6.24
CA VAL A 125 -17.55 7.84 5.86
C VAL A 125 -18.30 8.28 7.11
N SER A 126 -19.03 9.37 7.03
CA SER A 126 -19.89 9.89 8.09
C SER A 126 -21.18 9.07 8.26
N ASP A 127 -21.82 9.14 9.44
CA ASP A 127 -23.08 8.41 9.70
C ASP A 127 -24.23 8.81 8.76
N ASN A 128 -24.22 10.05 8.25
CA ASN A 128 -25.20 10.57 7.30
C ASN A 128 -24.82 10.30 5.83
N PHE A 129 -23.81 9.47 5.55
CA PHE A 129 -23.28 9.24 4.20
C PHE A 129 -24.37 8.88 3.19
N GLU A 130 -25.35 8.06 3.57
CA GLU A 130 -26.43 7.66 2.66
C GLU A 130 -27.35 8.80 2.22
N GLN A 131 -27.42 9.86 3.02
CA GLN A 131 -28.26 11.03 2.77
C GLN A 131 -27.52 12.11 1.94
N LEU A 132 -26.21 11.97 1.74
CA LEU A 132 -25.42 12.91 0.97
C LEU A 132 -25.67 12.77 -0.54
N SER A 133 -25.56 13.90 -1.25
CA SER A 133 -25.49 13.90 -2.72
C SER A 133 -24.27 13.11 -3.20
N THR A 134 -24.24 12.71 -4.47
CA THR A 134 -23.10 11.95 -5.04
C THR A 134 -21.77 12.67 -4.84
N LEU A 135 -21.73 13.99 -5.05
CA LEU A 135 -20.55 14.82 -4.78
C LEU A 135 -20.24 14.90 -3.27
N GLY A 136 -21.27 14.98 -2.43
CA GLY A 136 -21.11 14.94 -0.97
C GLY A 136 -20.50 13.64 -0.48
N LYS A 137 -20.92 12.50 -1.01
CA LYS A 137 -20.35 11.18 -0.70
C LYS A 137 -18.87 11.11 -1.07
N VAL A 138 -18.49 11.61 -2.25
CA VAL A 138 -17.08 11.63 -2.67
C VAL A 138 -16.24 12.55 -1.77
N ALA A 139 -16.72 13.75 -1.48
CA ALA A 139 -16.03 14.69 -0.62
C ALA A 139 -15.85 14.14 0.80
N ASP A 140 -16.91 13.57 1.39
CA ASP A 140 -16.88 12.94 2.70
C ASP A 140 -15.87 11.79 2.77
N TYR A 141 -15.89 10.90 1.79
CA TYR A 141 -14.95 9.79 1.71
C TYR A 141 -13.48 10.25 1.63
N PHE A 142 -13.17 11.23 0.77
CA PHE A 142 -11.81 11.77 0.71
C PHE A 142 -11.43 12.54 1.98
N TRP A 143 -12.38 13.20 2.63
CA TRP A 143 -12.16 13.89 3.90
C TRP A 143 -11.69 12.93 5.00
N HIS A 144 -12.31 11.74 5.08
CA HIS A 144 -11.90 10.68 6.02
C HIS A 144 -10.56 10.04 5.65
N LEU A 145 -10.21 10.01 4.35
CA LEU A 145 -8.94 9.45 3.89
C LEU A 145 -7.74 10.38 4.09
N VAL A 146 -7.93 11.70 4.27
CA VAL A 146 -6.81 12.66 4.31
C VAL A 146 -5.76 12.26 5.33
N LEU A 147 -6.12 12.05 6.59
CA LEU A 147 -5.14 11.76 7.64
C LEU A 147 -4.53 10.34 7.53
N PRO A 148 -5.32 9.26 7.37
CA PRO A 148 -4.78 7.92 7.18
C PRO A 148 -3.82 7.84 5.99
N VAL A 149 -4.20 8.42 4.85
CA VAL A 149 -3.39 8.36 3.63
C VAL A 149 -2.16 9.25 3.75
N SER A 150 -2.26 10.43 4.35
CA SER A 150 -1.09 11.30 4.59
C SER A 150 -0.04 10.60 5.44
N ALA A 151 -0.45 9.85 6.47
CA ALA A 151 0.46 9.07 7.29
C ALA A 151 1.16 7.95 6.51
N LEU A 152 0.42 7.25 5.63
CA LEU A 152 0.97 6.21 4.76
C LEU A 152 1.96 6.77 3.73
N VAL A 153 1.66 7.94 3.16
CA VAL A 153 2.49 8.58 2.12
C VAL A 153 3.88 8.89 2.65
N ILE A 154 4.01 9.36 3.90
CA ILE A 154 5.34 9.69 4.48
C ILE A 154 6.28 8.49 4.51
N GLY A 155 5.76 7.28 4.78
CA GLY A 155 6.57 6.07 4.86
C GLY A 155 7.23 5.66 3.53
N GLY A 156 6.58 5.93 2.38
CA GLY A 156 7.10 5.59 1.05
C GLY A 156 7.70 6.76 0.26
N PHE A 157 7.32 7.99 0.63
CA PHE A 157 7.64 9.21 -0.11
C PHE A 157 9.14 9.44 -0.28
N ALA A 158 9.93 9.20 0.76
CA ALA A 158 11.37 9.46 0.72
C ALA A 158 12.11 8.54 -0.25
N THR A 159 11.89 7.24 -0.10
CA THR A 159 12.50 6.20 -0.94
C THR A 159 12.15 6.43 -2.41
N LEU A 160 10.87 6.68 -2.72
CA LEU A 160 10.44 6.89 -4.10
C LEU A 160 10.99 8.18 -4.72
N THR A 161 11.04 9.27 -3.95
CA THR A 161 11.57 10.56 -4.42
C THR A 161 13.06 10.46 -4.74
N LEU A 162 13.84 9.81 -3.86
CA LEU A 162 15.27 9.61 -4.07
C LEU A 162 15.53 8.62 -5.21
N LEU A 163 14.78 7.51 -5.29
CA LEU A 163 14.85 6.57 -6.41
C LEU A 163 14.60 7.29 -7.74
N THR A 164 13.56 8.11 -7.82
CA THR A 164 13.25 8.90 -9.02
C THR A 164 14.41 9.86 -9.33
N LYS A 165 14.92 10.60 -8.34
CA LYS A 165 16.06 11.51 -8.52
C LYS A 165 17.26 10.78 -9.10
N HIS A 166 17.67 9.67 -8.51
CA HIS A 166 18.84 8.90 -8.93
C HIS A 166 18.66 8.28 -10.31
N SER A 167 17.46 7.76 -10.62
CA SER A 167 17.13 7.23 -11.94
C SER A 167 17.30 8.30 -13.03
N PHE A 168 16.82 9.53 -12.78
CA PHE A 168 17.00 10.64 -13.72
C PHE A 168 18.46 11.08 -13.84
N LEU A 169 19.20 11.19 -12.74
CA LEU A 169 20.62 11.57 -12.78
C LEU A 169 21.47 10.56 -13.56
N ASN A 170 21.19 9.26 -13.40
CA ASN A 170 21.89 8.21 -14.12
C ASN A 170 21.59 8.23 -15.63
N GLU A 171 20.37 8.60 -16.03
CA GLU A 171 20.00 8.70 -17.44
C GLU A 171 20.53 9.98 -18.11
N ILE A 172 20.59 11.11 -17.40
CA ILE A 172 21.10 12.39 -17.93
C ILE A 172 22.56 12.31 -18.41
N THR A 173 23.37 11.42 -17.83
CA THR A 173 24.80 11.27 -18.17
C THR A 173 25.07 10.26 -19.30
N ARG A 174 24.03 9.61 -19.85
CA ARG A 174 24.17 8.60 -20.90
C ARG A 174 24.51 9.20 -22.27
N GLN A 175 25.24 8.44 -23.09
CA GLN A 175 25.69 8.86 -24.43
C GLN A 175 24.53 9.29 -25.35
N TYR A 176 23.38 8.61 -25.31
CA TYR A 176 22.23 8.97 -26.14
C TYR A 176 21.69 10.38 -25.82
N VAL A 177 21.85 10.85 -24.57
CA VAL A 177 21.48 12.21 -24.15
C VAL A 177 22.46 13.22 -24.75
N THR A 178 23.76 12.95 -24.69
CA THR A 178 24.80 13.78 -25.31
C THR A 178 24.60 13.88 -26.82
N THR A 179 24.27 12.77 -27.49
CA THR A 179 23.94 12.76 -28.92
C THR A 179 22.68 13.58 -29.22
N ALA A 180 21.63 13.48 -28.41
CA ALA A 180 20.41 14.27 -28.59
C ALA A 180 20.67 15.78 -28.43
N ARG A 181 21.51 16.17 -27.46
CA ARG A 181 21.98 17.56 -27.30
C ARG A 181 22.80 18.02 -28.51
N ALA A 182 23.73 17.20 -28.99
CA ALA A 182 24.55 17.51 -30.16
C ALA A 182 23.73 17.69 -31.44
N LYS A 183 22.57 17.02 -31.55
CA LYS A 183 21.59 17.22 -32.63
C LYS A 183 20.74 18.50 -32.49
N GLY A 184 21.00 19.35 -31.49
CA GLY A 184 20.31 20.63 -31.28
C GLY A 184 18.96 20.52 -30.58
N MET A 185 18.66 19.41 -29.89
CA MET A 185 17.41 19.27 -29.13
C MET A 185 17.46 20.13 -27.86
N SER A 186 16.34 20.82 -27.55
CA SER A 186 16.24 21.60 -26.32
C SER A 186 16.25 20.72 -25.06
N GLU A 187 16.75 21.24 -23.93
CA GLU A 187 16.80 20.49 -22.66
C GLU A 187 15.45 19.91 -22.24
N ARG A 188 14.34 20.63 -22.49
CA ARG A 188 12.99 20.12 -22.21
C ARG A 188 12.64 18.91 -23.07
N ARG A 189 13.02 18.92 -24.36
CA ARG A 189 12.77 17.81 -25.28
C ARG A 189 13.66 16.62 -24.96
N VAL A 190 14.91 16.86 -24.56
CA VAL A 190 15.83 15.81 -24.09
C VAL A 190 15.30 15.17 -22.81
N LEU A 191 14.89 15.97 -21.82
CA LEU A 191 14.38 15.50 -20.53
C LEU A 191 13.10 14.67 -20.69
N TYR A 192 12.04 15.23 -21.29
CA TYR A 192 10.75 14.53 -21.36
C TYR A 192 10.66 13.51 -22.49
N GLY A 193 11.44 13.68 -23.56
CA GLY A 193 11.41 12.79 -24.72
C GLY A 193 12.34 11.57 -24.61
N HIS A 194 13.51 11.73 -23.99
CA HIS A 194 14.52 10.67 -23.91
C HIS A 194 14.76 10.20 -22.47
N VAL A 195 15.10 11.12 -21.57
CA VAL A 195 15.47 10.76 -20.18
C VAL A 195 14.26 10.19 -19.42
N PHE A 196 13.11 10.88 -19.46
CA PHE A 196 11.92 10.50 -18.71
C PHE A 196 11.46 9.08 -19.07
N ARG A 197 11.41 8.75 -20.36
CA ARG A 197 10.95 7.44 -20.82
C ARG A 197 11.81 6.31 -20.27
N ASN A 198 13.13 6.49 -20.20
CA ASN A 198 14.05 5.45 -19.71
C ASN A 198 14.12 5.43 -18.17
N ALA A 199 14.21 6.60 -17.53
CA ALA A 199 14.32 6.71 -16.08
C ALA A 199 13.05 6.24 -15.36
N MET A 200 11.87 6.42 -15.97
CA MET A 200 10.59 6.02 -15.37
C MET A 200 10.34 4.51 -15.44
N LEU A 201 11.08 3.74 -16.23
CA LEU A 201 10.89 2.29 -16.30
C LEU A 201 11.05 1.66 -14.91
N LEU A 202 12.14 1.98 -14.20
CA LEU A 202 12.38 1.47 -12.84
C LEU A 202 11.32 1.96 -11.84
N VAL A 203 10.89 3.21 -11.97
CA VAL A 203 9.91 3.83 -11.06
C VAL A 203 8.53 3.18 -11.23
N VAL A 204 8.01 3.11 -12.45
CA VAL A 204 6.68 2.53 -12.75
C VAL A 204 6.63 1.05 -12.40
N SER A 205 7.72 0.34 -12.65
CA SER A 205 7.88 -1.07 -12.32
C SER A 205 7.77 -1.38 -10.82
N GLY A 206 8.09 -0.40 -9.96
CA GLY A 206 7.98 -0.54 -8.51
C GLY A 206 6.56 -0.40 -7.98
N ILE A 207 5.57 0.02 -8.78
CA ILE A 207 4.19 0.29 -8.32
C ILE A 207 3.55 -0.92 -7.61
N PRO A 208 3.59 -2.14 -8.18
CA PRO A 208 2.95 -3.31 -7.57
C PRO A 208 3.57 -3.66 -6.22
N GLN A 209 4.90 -3.63 -6.13
CA GLN A 209 5.62 -3.88 -4.88
C GLN A 209 5.34 -2.78 -3.84
N ALA A 210 5.26 -1.52 -4.27
CA ALA A 210 4.91 -0.41 -3.39
C ALA A 210 3.49 -0.58 -2.82
N PHE A 211 2.53 -0.97 -3.66
CA PHE A 211 1.17 -1.25 -3.23
C PHE A 211 1.11 -2.38 -2.19
N ILE A 212 1.81 -3.50 -2.41
CA ILE A 212 1.90 -4.60 -1.44
C ILE A 212 2.49 -4.09 -0.11
N SER A 213 3.60 -3.35 -0.16
CA SER A 213 4.23 -2.83 1.07
C SER A 213 3.27 -1.95 1.88
N VAL A 214 2.52 -1.07 1.22
CA VAL A 214 1.55 -0.20 1.88
C VAL A 214 0.35 -0.99 2.41
N PHE A 215 -0.19 -1.89 1.60
CA PHE A 215 -1.36 -2.73 1.92
C PHE A 215 -1.11 -3.63 3.13
N PHE A 216 0.10 -4.18 3.29
CA PHE A 216 0.42 -5.07 4.42
C PHE A 216 1.00 -4.34 5.63
N ALA A 217 2.04 -3.52 5.43
CA ALA A 217 2.81 -2.96 6.54
C ALA A 217 2.18 -1.67 7.09
N GLY A 218 1.60 -0.86 6.20
CA GLY A 218 1.00 0.42 6.55
C GLY A 218 -0.44 0.28 7.05
N SER A 219 -1.25 -0.55 6.38
CA SER A 219 -2.69 -0.56 6.63
C SER A 219 -3.05 -1.04 8.04
N LEU A 220 -2.36 -2.04 8.63
CA LEU A 220 -2.75 -2.54 9.95
C LEU A 220 -2.69 -1.47 11.04
N LEU A 221 -1.52 -0.83 11.22
CA LEU A 221 -1.36 0.16 12.29
C LEU A 221 -2.21 1.40 12.03
N ILE A 222 -2.31 1.83 10.77
CA ILE A 222 -3.14 2.98 10.39
C ILE A 222 -4.63 2.68 10.58
N GLU A 223 -5.09 1.49 10.20
CA GLU A 223 -6.47 1.05 10.42
C GLU A 223 -6.79 0.96 11.91
N VAL A 224 -5.86 0.53 12.76
CA VAL A 224 -6.05 0.51 14.22
C VAL A 224 -6.14 1.94 14.77
N ILE A 225 -5.21 2.83 14.41
CA ILE A 225 -5.15 4.22 14.92
C ILE A 225 -6.40 5.00 14.53
N PHE A 226 -6.79 4.95 13.25
CA PHE A 226 -7.98 5.64 12.74
C PHE A 226 -9.26 4.81 12.88
N SER A 227 -9.21 3.68 13.60
CA SER A 227 -10.36 2.78 13.83
C SER A 227 -11.11 2.42 12.53
N LEU A 228 -10.37 2.20 11.44
CA LEU A 228 -10.92 1.82 10.15
C LEU A 228 -11.20 0.32 10.13
N ASP A 229 -12.34 -0.04 9.56
CA ASP A 229 -12.87 -1.40 9.59
C ASP A 229 -12.30 -2.25 8.43
N GLY A 230 -10.96 -2.39 8.41
CA GLY A 230 -10.23 -3.11 7.38
C GLY A 230 -9.69 -4.46 7.81
N LEU A 231 -9.04 -5.16 6.86
CA LEU A 231 -8.48 -6.49 7.07
C LEU A 231 -7.32 -6.49 8.05
N GLY A 232 -6.50 -5.43 8.06
CA GLY A 232 -5.37 -5.31 8.98
C GLY A 232 -5.86 -5.25 10.42
N ARG A 233 -6.82 -4.38 10.70
CA ARG A 233 -7.45 -4.29 12.03
C ARG A 233 -8.17 -5.58 12.41
N MET A 234 -8.95 -6.18 11.51
CA MET A 234 -9.62 -7.46 11.78
C MET A 234 -8.63 -8.57 12.14
N SER A 235 -7.52 -8.66 11.41
CA SER A 235 -6.46 -9.65 11.66
C SER A 235 -5.79 -9.44 13.01
N TYR A 236 -5.54 -8.17 13.39
CA TYR A 236 -5.02 -7.83 14.71
C TYR A 236 -5.99 -8.22 15.83
N GLU A 237 -7.27 -7.85 15.73
CA GLU A 237 -8.29 -8.19 16.72
C GLU A 237 -8.47 -9.70 16.85
N ALA A 238 -8.45 -10.44 15.74
CA ALA A 238 -8.51 -11.90 15.72
C ALA A 238 -7.30 -12.54 16.41
N ALA A 239 -6.09 -12.00 16.20
CA ALA A 239 -4.89 -12.50 16.87
C ALA A 239 -4.95 -12.29 18.39
N VAL A 240 -5.40 -11.11 18.84
CA VAL A 240 -5.54 -10.79 20.27
C VAL A 240 -6.63 -11.65 20.93
N SER A 241 -7.77 -11.83 20.26
CA SER A 241 -8.89 -12.66 20.75
C SER A 241 -8.68 -14.17 20.56
N ARG A 242 -7.60 -14.58 19.90
CA ARG A 242 -7.30 -15.98 19.55
C ARG A 242 -8.40 -16.63 18.68
N ASP A 243 -8.98 -15.85 17.77
CA ASP A 243 -9.92 -16.33 16.75
C ASP A 243 -9.16 -16.95 15.57
N TYR A 244 -8.60 -18.15 15.77
CA TYR A 244 -7.70 -18.76 14.78
C TYR A 244 -8.28 -18.95 13.37
N PRO A 245 -9.58 -19.28 13.15
CA PRO A 245 -10.17 -19.33 11.82
C PRO A 245 -9.99 -18.01 11.07
N VAL A 246 -10.24 -16.88 11.74
CA VAL A 246 -10.05 -15.56 11.16
C VAL A 246 -8.58 -15.27 10.94
N VAL A 247 -7.69 -15.59 11.89
CA VAL A 247 -6.23 -15.38 11.75
C VAL A 247 -5.67 -16.15 10.56
N PHE A 248 -5.94 -17.45 10.46
CA PHE A 248 -5.40 -18.26 9.36
C PHE A 248 -6.06 -17.92 8.01
N GLY A 249 -7.37 -17.65 8.01
CA GLY A 249 -8.07 -17.21 6.80
C GLY A 249 -7.55 -15.88 6.28
N SER A 250 -7.32 -14.90 7.16
CA SER A 250 -6.77 -13.61 6.75
C SER A 250 -5.32 -13.72 6.29
N LEU A 251 -4.48 -14.50 6.97
CA LEU A 251 -3.10 -14.78 6.53
C LEU A 251 -3.05 -15.46 5.16
N PHE A 252 -3.93 -16.43 4.91
CA PHE A 252 -4.03 -17.12 3.63
C PHE A 252 -4.43 -16.16 2.52
N ILE A 253 -5.52 -15.40 2.70
CA ILE A 253 -6.00 -14.44 1.71
C ILE A 253 -4.98 -13.34 1.46
N PHE A 254 -4.36 -12.80 2.51
CA PHE A 254 -3.27 -11.85 2.36
C PHE A 254 -2.15 -12.43 1.51
N THR A 255 -1.67 -13.64 1.81
CA THR A 255 -0.60 -14.28 1.03
C THR A 255 -1.00 -14.46 -0.44
N VAL A 256 -2.20 -14.99 -0.71
CA VAL A 256 -2.71 -15.17 -2.08
C VAL A 256 -2.81 -13.83 -2.82
N PHE A 257 -3.39 -12.82 -2.17
CA PHE A 257 -3.52 -11.48 -2.76
C PHE A 257 -2.15 -10.84 -3.03
N GLY A 258 -1.22 -10.92 -2.09
CA GLY A 258 0.15 -10.45 -2.27
C GLY A 258 0.87 -11.15 -3.41
N LEU A 259 0.71 -12.47 -3.54
CA LEU A 259 1.25 -13.24 -4.67
C LEU A 259 0.62 -12.83 -6.01
N LEU A 260 -0.69 -12.60 -6.04
CA LEU A 260 -1.39 -12.13 -7.24
C LEU A 260 -0.91 -10.74 -7.68
N ILE A 261 -0.81 -9.77 -6.76
CA ILE A 261 -0.30 -8.44 -7.09
C ILE A 261 1.17 -8.51 -7.53
N LYS A 262 1.98 -9.38 -6.90
CA LYS A 262 3.37 -9.58 -7.30
C LYS A 262 3.45 -10.15 -8.72
N LEU A 263 2.65 -11.17 -9.04
CA LEU A 263 2.58 -11.75 -10.38
C LEU A 263 2.13 -10.72 -11.42
N ILE A 264 1.11 -9.92 -11.11
CA ILE A 264 0.68 -8.79 -11.96
C ILE A 264 1.85 -7.83 -12.18
N GLY A 265 2.65 -7.58 -11.14
CA GLY A 265 3.82 -6.73 -11.26
C GLY A 265 4.92 -7.29 -12.13
N ASP A 266 5.23 -8.58 -11.99
CA ASP A 266 6.20 -9.27 -12.85
C ASP A 266 5.74 -9.22 -14.33
N VAL A 267 4.44 -9.39 -14.61
CA VAL A 267 3.89 -9.25 -15.97
C VAL A 267 3.99 -7.81 -16.46
N CYS A 268 3.55 -6.82 -15.66
CA CYS A 268 3.68 -5.40 -16.01
C CYS A 268 5.14 -5.02 -16.31
N TYR A 269 6.09 -5.57 -15.55
CA TYR A 269 7.52 -5.35 -15.77
C TYR A 269 7.96 -5.78 -17.17
N THR A 270 7.60 -7.00 -17.58
CA THR A 270 7.93 -7.53 -18.92
C THR A 270 7.29 -6.75 -20.05
N LEU A 271 6.08 -6.22 -19.84
CA LEU A 271 5.37 -5.43 -20.85
C LEU A 271 5.97 -4.02 -21.00
N VAL A 272 6.43 -3.43 -19.90
CA VAL A 272 6.98 -2.06 -19.87
C VAL A 272 8.43 -2.04 -20.35
N ASP A 273 9.24 -3.04 -20.00
CA ASP A 273 10.61 -3.20 -20.50
C ASP A 273 10.87 -4.61 -21.05
N PRO A 274 10.57 -4.86 -22.35
CA PRO A 274 10.80 -6.15 -22.99
C PRO A 274 12.28 -6.48 -23.21
N ARG A 275 13.22 -5.59 -22.85
CA ARG A 275 14.66 -5.86 -22.91
C ARG A 275 15.14 -6.71 -21.73
N ILE A 276 14.29 -6.86 -20.71
CA ILE A 276 14.58 -7.67 -19.54
C ILE A 276 14.15 -9.10 -19.87
N ASP A 277 15.10 -9.83 -20.45
CA ASP A 277 14.96 -11.25 -20.70
C ASP A 277 15.36 -12.01 -19.42
N PHE A 278 14.44 -12.81 -18.86
CA PHE A 278 14.71 -13.64 -17.68
C PHE A 278 15.79 -14.70 -17.92
N SER A 279 16.17 -14.92 -19.19
CA SER A 279 17.26 -15.79 -19.61
C SER A 279 18.64 -15.32 -19.12
N ALA A 280 18.84 -14.02 -18.88
CA ALA A 280 20.15 -13.44 -18.52
C ALA A 280 20.51 -13.56 -17.03
N ARG A 281 19.66 -14.20 -16.20
CA ARG A 281 19.93 -14.35 -14.76
C ARG A 281 20.87 -15.53 -14.43
N ASN A 282 21.28 -16.32 -15.43
CA ASN A 282 22.15 -17.50 -15.30
C ASN A 282 23.31 -17.52 -16.33
N ALA A 283 23.90 -16.38 -16.67
CA ALA A 283 25.15 -16.32 -17.46
C ALA A 283 26.22 -15.52 -16.73
#